data_AF-A0A519GYC6-F1
#
_entry.id   AF-A0A519GYC6-F1
#
_cell.length_a   1.000
_cell.length_b   1.000
_cell.length_c   1.000
_cell.angle_alpha   90.00
_cell.angle_beta   90.00
_cell.angle_gamma   90.00
#
_symmetry.space_group_name_H-M   'P 1'
#
loop_
_entity.id
_entity.type
_entity.pdbx_description
1 polymer ?
#
loop_
_entity_poly.entity_id
_entity_poly.type
_entity_poly.pdbx_seq_one_letter_code
_entity_poly.pdbx_strand_id
1 'polypeptide(L)' 'MADYAKTAADVLKGVGGEENVQSLVHCMTRLRFVLKDESKADAAALRATPGVITTTQAGGQ' A
#
# COMPACT_ATOMS: atom_id res chain seq x y z
N MET A 1 -13.35 1.98 16.98
CA MET A 1 -13.52 2.13 15.51
C MET A 1 -12.15 1.95 14.87
N ALA A 2 -12.04 1.34 13.69
CA ALA A 2 -10.77 1.32 12.97
C ALA A 2 -10.40 2.76 12.53
N ASP A 3 -9.16 3.16 12.74
CA ASP A 3 -8.65 4.47 12.30
C ASP A 3 -8.10 4.36 10.88
N TYR A 4 -9.00 4.52 9.90
CA TYR A 4 -8.67 4.39 8.49
C TYR A 4 -7.71 5.48 7.99
N ALA A 5 -7.73 6.67 8.60
CA ALA A 5 -6.82 7.75 8.23
C ALA A 5 -5.38 7.36 8.60
N LYS A 6 -5.20 6.81 9.81
CA LYS A 6 -3.92 6.27 10.24
C LYS A 6 -3.46 5.10 9.37
N THR A 7 -4.32 4.12 9.11
CA THR A 7 -4.01 2.98 8.23
C THR A 7 -3.60 3.46 6.84
N ALA A 8 -4.31 4.44 6.26
CA ALA A 8 -3.97 4.99 4.94
C ALA A 8 -2.61 5.68 4.94
N ALA A 9 -2.29 6.47 5.98
CA ALA A 9 -0.99 7.12 6.12
C ALA A 9 0.16 6.10 6.27
N ASP A 10 -0.05 5.05 7.07
CA ASP A 10 0.93 3.97 7.25
C ASP A 10 1.15 3.18 5.95
N VAL A 11 0.07 2.91 5.19
CA VAL A 11 0.17 2.27 3.87
C VAL A 11 0.91 3.17 2.88
N LEU A 12 0.60 4.47 2.83
CA LEU A 12 1.24 5.41 1.92
C LEU A 12 2.75 5.53 2.21
N LYS A 13 3.12 5.55 3.49
CA LYS A 13 4.52 5.49 3.90
C LYS A 13 5.18 4.17 3.50
N GLY A 14 4.48 3.05 3.70
CA GLY A 14 4.97 1.72 3.37
C GLY A 14 5.20 1.49 1.87
N VAL A 15 4.48 2.17 0.98
CA VAL A 15 4.73 2.11 -0.48
C VAL A 15 5.81 3.09 -0.96
N GLY A 16 6.50 3.78 -0.05
CA GLY A 16 7.58 4.72 -0.39
C GLY A 16 7.11 6.16 -0.61
N GLY A 17 5.91 6.53 -0.15
CA GLY A 17 5.36 7.88 -0.21
C GLY A 17 4.49 8.15 -1.45
N GLU A 18 3.75 9.27 -1.41
CA GLU A 18 2.90 9.72 -2.52
C GLU A 18 3.71 9.92 -3.80
N GLU A 19 4.93 10.42 -3.69
CA GLU A 19 5.80 10.62 -4.84
C GLU A 19 6.17 9.33 -5.56
N ASN A 20 6.10 8.18 -4.88
CA ASN A 20 6.37 6.86 -5.44
C ASN A 20 5.14 6.21 -6.07
N VAL A 21 3.93 6.75 -5.85
CA VAL A 21 2.69 6.23 -6.44
C VAL A 21 2.52 6.82 -7.85
N GLN A 22 2.42 5.95 -8.85
CA GLN A 22 2.04 6.35 -10.21
C GLN A 22 0.53 6.35 -10.39
N SER A 23 -0.17 5.33 -9.86
CA SER A 23 -1.62 5.30 -9.80
C SER A 23 -2.12 4.36 -8.70
N LEU A 24 -3.36 4.57 -8.27
CA LEU A 24 -4.06 3.74 -7.29
C LEU A 24 -5.46 3.40 -7.81
N VAL A 25 -5.79 2.11 -7.80
CA VAL A 25 -7.16 1.62 -8.04
C VAL A 25 -7.60 0.80 -6.83
N HIS A 26 -8.88 0.87 -6.48
CA HIS A 26 -9.44 0.03 -5.43
C HIS A 26 -10.65 -0.76 -5.92
N CYS A 27 -10.85 -1.94 -5.33
CA CYS A 27 -12.09 -2.68 -5.40
C CYS A 27 -12.65 -2.87 -3.99
N MET A 28 -13.65 -3.74 -3.82
CA MET A 28 -14.30 -3.99 -2.52
C MET A 28 -13.33 -4.47 -1.44
N THR A 29 -12.26 -5.18 -1.81
CA THR A 29 -11.37 -5.86 -0.85
C THR A 29 -9.88 -5.60 -1.08
N ARG A 30 -9.50 -4.85 -2.12
CA ARG A 30 -8.09 -4.65 -2.48
C ARG A 30 -7.81 -3.22 -2.90
N LEU A 31 -6.68 -2.71 -2.45
CA LEU A 31 -6.00 -1.55 -3.01
C LEU A 31 -4.90 -2.05 -3.93
N ARG A 32 -4.78 -1.46 -5.12
CA ARG A 32 -3.79 -1.84 -6.14
C ARG A 32 -2.99 -0.60 -6.49
N PHE A 33 -1.71 -0.63 -6.13
CA PHE A 33 -0.80 0.49 -6.36
C PHE A 33 0.08 0.16 -7.56
N VAL A 34 0.18 1.08 -8.51
CA VAL A 34 1.27 1.09 -9.48
C VAL A 34 2.33 2.03 -8.93
N LEU A 35 3.53 1.51 -8.68
CA LEU A 35 4.64 2.29 -8.12
C LEU A 35 5.63 2.68 -9.21
N LYS A 36 6.28 3.84 -9.03
CA LYS A 36 7.38 4.28 -9.89
C LYS A 36 8.64 3.46 -9.64
N ASP A 37 8.85 3.06 -8.38
CA ASP A 37 9.97 2.24 -7.94
C ASP A 37 9.48 1.23 -6.89
N GLU A 38 9.40 -0.04 -7.28
CA GLU A 38 8.97 -1.13 -6.39
C GLU A 38 9.96 -1.44 -5.27
N SER A 39 11.24 -1.07 -5.41
CA SER A 39 12.26 -1.31 -4.39
C SER A 39 12.08 -0.47 -3.12
N LYS A 40 11.31 0.63 -3.24
CA LYS A 40 10.96 1.51 -2.11
C LYS A 40 9.75 1.02 -1.30
N ALA A 41 9.06 -0.02 -1.78
CA ALA A 41 7.95 -0.60 -1.04
C ALA A 41 8.44 -1.54 0.05
N ASP A 42 8.03 -1.30 1.29
CA ASP A 42 8.30 -2.16 2.43
C ASP A 42 7.12 -3.11 2.65
N ALA A 43 7.19 -4.28 2.02
CA ALA A 43 6.17 -5.32 2.13
C ALA A 43 6.00 -5.84 3.58
N ALA A 44 7.06 -5.78 4.40
CA ALA A 44 6.99 -6.23 5.79
C ALA A 44 6.25 -5.21 6.66
N ALA A 45 6.57 -3.92 6.52
CA ALA A 45 5.85 -2.85 7.20
C ALA A 45 4.37 -2.81 6.82
N LEU A 46 4.05 -2.97 5.52
CA LEU A 46 2.67 -2.98 5.03
C LEU A 46 1.84 -4.13 5.63
N ARG A 47 2.43 -5.31 5.83
CA ARG A 47 1.75 -6.46 6.48
C ARG A 47 1.59 -6.27 7.99
N ALA A 48 2.40 -5.42 8.61
CA ALA A 48 2.28 -5.08 10.02
C ALA A 48 1.22 -3.98 10.27
N THR A 49 0.78 -3.27 9.23
CA THR A 49 -0.22 -2.21 9.35
C THR A 49 -1.58 -2.78 9.78
N PRO A 50 -2.18 -2.27 10.87
CA PRO A 50 -3.51 -2.70 11.31
C PRO A 50 -4.56 -2.53 10.21
N GLY A 51 -5.24 -3.63 9.87
CA GLY A 51 -6.26 -3.68 8.81
C GLY A 51 -5.76 -4.16 7.45
N VAL A 52 -4.45 -4.37 7.27
CA VAL A 52 -3.90 -5.00 6.06
C VAL A 52 -3.76 -6.51 6.29
N ILE A 53 -4.37 -7.31 5.39
CA ILE A 53 -4.36 -8.77 5.51
C ILE A 53 -3.15 -9.38 4.79
N THR A 54 -2.83 -8.88 3.60
CA THR A 54 -1.72 -9.41 2.78
C THR A 54 -1.25 -8.37 1.77
N THR A 55 -0.01 -8.52 1.31
CA THR A 55 0.59 -7.79 0.19
C THR A 55 1.12 -8.78 -0.84
N THR A 56 0.84 -8.52 -2.12
CA THR A 56 1.23 -9.37 -3.25
C THR A 56 1.73 -8.48 -4.38
N GLN A 57 2.80 -8.89 -5.06
CA GLN A 57 3.31 -8.21 -6.26
C GLN A 57 3.07 -9.11 -7.47
N ALA A 58 2.28 -8.64 -8.43
CA ALA A 58 1.97 -9.36 -9.67
C ALA A 58 1.55 -8.40 -10.78
N GLY A 59 2.18 -8.51 -11.95
CA GLY A 59 1.79 -7.72 -13.13
C GLY A 59 2.04 -6.22 -12.98
N GLY A 60 3.07 -5.83 -12.22
CA GLY A 60 3.44 -4.44 -11.94
C GLY A 60 2.57 -3.73 -10.90
N GLN A 61 1.85 -4.50 -10.05
CA GLN A 61 0.95 -4.03 -9.00
C GLN A 61 0.97 -4.94 -7.76
#